data_AF-A0A0F8ZF39-F1
#
_entry.id   AF-A0A0F8ZF39-F1
#
_cell.length_a   1.000
_cell.length_b   1.000
_cell.length_c   1.000
_cell.angle_alpha   90.00
_cell.angle_beta   90.00
_cell.angle_gamma   90.00
#
_symmetry.space_group_name_H-M   'P 1'
#
loop_
_entity.id
_entity.type
_entity.pdbx_description
1 polymer ?
#
loop_
_entity_poly.entity_id
_entity_poly.type
_entity_poly.pdbx_seq_one_letter_code
_entity_poly.pdbx_strand_id
1 'polypeptide(L)'
;MLWAYRVLGWGGYWGWDPVENVALIPWLAATAYIHSVIVTEKRGMLKVWTMVLVILAFALSIFGTFIVRSGVITSVHSFAQSAVGPWFFVFLGLTLILSLTALFSRLPQLGSQHQLDSMVSRESGFLFNNVLLLALVFATVVGVLFPMISELVKGVQITVGPPFYNQVNGPILLAL
;
A
#
# COMPACT_ATOMS: atom_id res chain seq x y z
N MET A 1 5.78 -14.41 17.48
CA MET A 1 4.53 -13.63 17.65
C MET A 1 4.06 -13.60 19.12
N LEU A 2 3.72 -14.72 19.77
CA LEU A 2 3.14 -14.73 21.14
C LEU A 2 4.01 -14.04 22.22
N TRP A 3 5.33 -14.11 22.09
CA TRP A 3 6.27 -13.46 23.00
C TRP A 3 6.16 -11.93 22.97
N ALA A 4 6.07 -11.30 21.80
CA ALA A 4 5.94 -9.84 21.69
C ALA A 4 4.62 -9.34 22.31
N TYR A 5 3.52 -10.08 22.14
CA TYR A 5 2.24 -9.78 22.76
C TYR A 5 2.27 -9.90 24.30
N ARG A 6 2.99 -10.89 24.84
CA ARG A 6 3.06 -11.13 26.29
C ARG A 6 4.15 -10.33 27.01
N VAL A 7 5.26 -10.03 26.35
CA VAL A 7 6.45 -9.42 26.95
C VAL A 7 6.60 -7.94 26.58
N LEU A 8 6.31 -7.58 25.33
CA LEU A 8 6.33 -6.19 24.88
C LEU A 8 4.96 -5.51 24.94
N GLY A 9 3.92 -6.25 25.37
CA GLY A 9 2.55 -5.73 25.50
C GLY A 9 1.92 -5.32 24.17
N TRP A 10 2.34 -5.90 23.05
CA TRP A 10 1.79 -5.55 21.74
C TRP A 10 0.28 -5.81 21.72
N GLY A 11 -0.51 -4.75 21.57
CA GLY A 11 -1.98 -4.76 21.66
C GLY A 11 -2.70 -5.15 20.37
N GLY A 12 -2.03 -5.84 19.45
CA GLY A 12 -2.51 -6.12 18.08
C GLY A 12 -1.47 -5.73 17.03
N TYR A 13 -1.79 -6.03 15.76
CA TYR A 13 -0.95 -5.65 14.62
C TYR A 13 -0.69 -4.13 14.58
N TRP A 14 -1.70 -3.31 14.87
CA TRP A 14 -1.55 -1.86 14.85
C TRP A 14 -0.84 -1.26 16.07
N GLY A 15 -0.35 -2.11 16.99
CA GLY A 15 0.64 -1.75 18.01
C GLY A 15 2.06 -1.64 17.47
N TRP A 16 2.26 -1.97 16.20
CA TRP A 16 3.54 -1.91 15.51
C TRP A 16 3.94 -0.47 15.19
N ASP A 17 5.24 -0.25 15.04
CA ASP A 17 5.76 1.07 14.69
C ASP A 17 5.56 1.37 13.18
N PRO A 18 5.76 2.64 12.74
CA PRO A 18 5.45 3.02 11.37
C PRO A 18 6.20 2.21 10.30
N VAL A 19 7.44 1.79 10.58
CA VAL A 19 8.25 0.99 9.64
C VAL A 19 7.62 -0.38 9.40
N GLU A 20 7.13 -1.02 10.45
CA GLU A 20 6.47 -2.31 10.32
C GLU A 20 5.13 -2.20 9.57
N ASN A 21 4.35 -1.13 9.82
CA ASN A 21 3.12 -0.85 9.06
C ASN A 21 3.41 -0.63 7.56
N VAL A 22 4.53 0.02 7.25
CA VAL A 22 4.99 0.22 5.86
C VAL A 22 5.41 -1.09 5.19
N ALA A 23 5.87 -2.09 5.94
CA ALA A 23 6.18 -3.40 5.36
C ALA A 23 4.92 -4.14 4.86
N LEU A 24 3.72 -3.79 5.33
CA LEU A 24 2.46 -4.45 4.96
C LEU A 24 1.90 -4.01 3.61
N ILE A 25 2.00 -2.72 3.29
CA ILE A 25 1.28 -2.12 2.16
C ILE A 25 1.65 -2.70 0.78
N PRO A 26 2.90 -3.13 0.49
CA PRO A 26 3.20 -3.79 -0.78
C PRO A 26 2.50 -5.16 -0.87
N TRP A 27 2.37 -5.88 0.25
CA TRP A 27 1.67 -7.16 0.29
C TRP A 27 0.18 -7.01 0.02
N LEU A 28 -0.47 -6.03 0.63
CA LEU A 28 -1.89 -5.76 0.37
C LEU A 28 -2.15 -5.39 -1.10
N ALA A 29 -1.31 -4.53 -1.68
CA ALA A 29 -1.39 -4.20 -3.10
C ALA A 29 -1.08 -5.40 -4.01
N ALA A 30 -0.11 -6.24 -3.65
CA ALA A 30 0.23 -7.46 -4.38
C ALA A 30 -0.90 -8.51 -4.30
N THR A 31 -1.56 -8.64 -3.16
CA THR A 31 -2.75 -9.50 -3.02
C THR A 31 -3.87 -8.99 -3.92
N ALA A 32 -4.14 -7.69 -3.96
CA ALA A 32 -5.11 -7.12 -4.89
C ALA A 32 -4.72 -7.41 -6.36
N TYR A 33 -3.44 -7.25 -6.69
CA TYR A 33 -2.92 -7.61 -8.01
C TYR A 33 -3.17 -9.08 -8.36
N ILE A 34 -2.91 -10.02 -7.45
CA ILE A 34 -3.11 -11.46 -7.68
C ILE A 34 -4.59 -11.76 -7.97
N HIS A 35 -5.51 -11.18 -7.21
CA HIS A 35 -6.94 -11.33 -7.47
C HIS A 35 -7.32 -10.76 -8.84
N SER A 36 -6.79 -9.57 -9.17
CA SER A 36 -7.06 -8.92 -10.45
C SER A 36 -6.49 -9.67 -11.66
N VAL A 37 -5.26 -10.18 -11.58
CA VAL A 37 -4.63 -10.89 -12.70
C VAL A 37 -5.35 -12.19 -13.02
N ILE A 38 -5.88 -12.89 -12.02
CA ILE A 38 -6.71 -14.08 -12.24
C ILE A 38 -7.97 -13.73 -13.06
N VAL A 39 -8.61 -12.60 -12.79
CA VAL A 39 -9.77 -12.12 -13.57
C VAL A 39 -9.33 -11.71 -14.97
N THR A 40 -8.19 -11.02 -15.10
CA THR A 40 -7.65 -10.62 -16.41
C THR A 40 -7.34 -11.82 -17.28
N GLU A 41 -6.67 -12.85 -16.77
CA GLU A 41 -6.33 -14.06 -17.53
C GLU A 41 -7.57 -14.89 -17.90
N LYS A 42 -8.53 -15.03 -16.98
CA LYS A 42 -9.71 -15.87 -17.21
C LYS A 42 -10.80 -15.21 -18.04
N ARG A 43 -10.92 -13.87 -18.01
CA ARG A 43 -12.04 -13.12 -18.60
C ARG A 43 -11.63 -12.06 -19.61
N GLY A 44 -10.34 -11.74 -19.71
CA GLY A 44 -9.86 -10.66 -20.57
C GLY A 44 -10.30 -9.26 -20.13
N MET A 45 -10.63 -9.09 -18.84
CA MET A 45 -11.14 -7.85 -18.22
C MET A 45 -10.09 -7.19 -17.32
N LEU A 46 -10.34 -5.95 -16.89
CA LEU A 46 -9.55 -5.25 -15.86
C LEU A 46 -8.05 -5.11 -16.19
N LYS A 47 -7.65 -5.20 -17.46
CA LYS A 47 -6.22 -5.18 -17.86
C LYS A 47 -5.49 -3.95 -17.34
N VAL A 48 -6.08 -2.77 -17.53
CA VAL A 48 -5.51 -1.50 -17.04
C VAL A 48 -5.41 -1.50 -15.52
N TRP A 49 -6.46 -1.96 -14.83
CA TRP A 49 -6.48 -2.05 -13.36
C TRP A 49 -5.40 -2.98 -12.81
N THR A 50 -5.24 -4.16 -13.42
CA THR A 50 -4.16 -5.11 -13.10
C THR A 50 -2.78 -4.49 -13.28
N MET A 51 -2.57 -3.71 -14.35
CA MET A 51 -1.30 -2.98 -14.56
C MET A 51 -1.07 -1.89 -13.51
N VAL A 52 -2.09 -1.14 -13.14
CA VAL A 52 -1.98 -0.14 -12.06
C VAL A 52 -1.60 -0.82 -10.74
N LEU A 53 -2.22 -1.94 -10.40
CA LEU A 53 -1.95 -2.67 -9.16
C LEU A 53 -0.51 -3.20 -9.07
N VAL A 54 0.06 -3.74 -10.16
CA VAL A 54 1.45 -4.22 -10.13
C VAL A 54 2.44 -3.06 -10.03
N ILE A 55 2.19 -1.96 -10.74
CA ILE A 55 3.00 -0.73 -10.63
C ILE A 55 2.96 -0.21 -9.20
N LEU A 56 1.77 -0.16 -8.59
CA LEU A 56 1.58 0.27 -7.22
C LEU A 56 2.30 -0.65 -6.23
N ALA A 57 2.14 -1.97 -6.33
CA ALA A 57 2.79 -2.93 -5.44
C ALA A 57 4.33 -2.80 -5.47
N PHE A 58 4.90 -2.64 -6.67
CA PHE A 58 6.33 -2.42 -6.83
C PHE A 58 6.78 -1.04 -6.32
N ALA A 59 6.04 0.03 -6.61
CA ALA A 59 6.33 1.35 -6.08
C ALA A 59 6.27 1.38 -4.54
N LEU A 60 5.31 0.69 -3.94
CA LEU A 60 5.17 0.60 -2.49
C LEU A 60 6.34 -0.16 -1.83
N SER A 61 6.95 -1.15 -2.50
CA SER A 61 8.12 -1.84 -1.94
C SER A 61 9.36 -0.93 -1.93
N ILE A 62 9.54 -0.12 -2.98
CA ILE A 62 10.59 0.90 -3.03
C ILE A 62 10.32 1.98 -1.99
N PHE A 63 9.07 2.47 -1.90
CA PHE A 63 8.65 3.43 -0.88
C PHE A 63 8.93 2.90 0.53
N GLY A 64 8.66 1.63 0.79
CA GLY A 64 8.96 1.05 2.10
C GLY A 64 10.44 1.04 2.41
N THR A 65 11.27 0.70 1.43
CA THR A 65 12.73 0.77 1.56
C THR A 65 13.20 2.21 1.80
N PHE A 66 12.62 3.19 1.10
CA PHE A 66 12.87 4.61 1.33
C PHE A 66 12.57 5.01 2.78
N ILE A 67 11.39 4.67 3.31
CA ILE A 67 11.01 5.01 4.69
C ILE A 67 12.01 4.45 5.69
N VAL A 68 12.37 3.17 5.58
CA VAL A 68 13.26 2.48 6.52
C VAL A 68 14.70 3.02 6.47
N ARG A 69 15.16 3.48 5.30
CA ARG A 69 16.57 3.85 5.08
C ARG A 69 16.84 5.35 5.10
N SER A 70 15.81 6.18 4.97
CA SER A 70 15.94 7.64 4.90
C SER A 70 15.98 8.34 6.25
N GLY A 71 15.43 7.71 7.30
CA GLY A 71 15.30 8.35 8.62
C GLY A 71 14.25 9.46 8.67
N VAL A 72 13.43 9.63 7.62
CA VAL A 72 12.39 10.66 7.55
C VAL A 72 11.23 10.36 8.52
N ILE A 73 11.09 9.10 8.95
CA ILE A 73 10.17 8.69 10.01
C ILE A 73 10.96 8.09 11.16
N THR A 74 10.67 8.52 12.40
CA THR A 74 11.28 7.95 13.60
C THR A 74 10.67 6.59 13.92
N SER A 75 11.52 5.57 14.05
CA SER A 75 11.12 4.20 14.35
C SER A 75 12.27 3.42 14.96
N VAL A 76 11.98 2.46 15.85
CA VAL A 76 12.99 1.58 16.46
C VAL A 76 13.52 0.55 15.46
N HIS A 77 12.74 0.25 14.41
CA HIS A 77 13.11 -0.61 13.29
C HIS A 77 13.78 0.16 12.13
N SER A 78 14.14 1.43 12.33
CA SER A 78 14.92 2.20 11.35
C SER A 78 16.38 1.72 11.36
N PHE A 79 16.78 0.94 10.35
CA PHE A 79 18.15 0.45 10.24
C PHE A 79 19.09 1.54 9.73
N ALA A 80 20.07 1.92 10.56
CA ALA A 80 21.22 2.80 10.28
C ALA A 80 20.94 3.84 9.18
N GLN A 81 20.51 5.05 9.60
CA GLN A 81 20.39 6.21 8.72
C GLN A 81 21.63 6.30 7.84
N SER A 82 21.43 6.20 6.54
CA SER A 82 22.53 6.15 5.58
C SER A 82 22.22 7.09 4.42
N ALA A 83 23.26 7.56 3.75
CA ALA A 83 23.15 8.47 2.61
C ALA A 83 22.37 7.89 1.40
N VAL A 84 21.84 6.67 1.50
CA VAL A 84 21.10 5.98 0.44
C VAL A 84 19.64 6.41 0.34
N GLY A 85 19.06 7.02 1.37
CA GLY A 85 17.65 7.44 1.39
C GLY A 85 17.22 8.25 0.16
N PRO A 86 17.92 9.35 -0.18
CA PRO A 86 17.60 10.15 -1.37
C PRO A 86 17.66 9.35 -2.68
N TRP A 87 18.55 8.36 -2.79
CA TRP A 87 18.63 7.50 -3.98
C TRP A 87 17.39 6.63 -4.16
N PHE A 88 16.83 6.09 -3.08
CA PHE A 88 15.55 5.37 -3.14
C PHE A 88 14.39 6.29 -3.51
N PHE A 89 14.40 7.55 -3.08
CA PHE A 89 13.39 8.52 -3.47
C PHE A 89 13.45 8.83 -4.98
N VAL A 90 14.65 9.07 -5.51
CA VAL A 90 14.87 9.26 -6.96
C VAL A 90 14.46 8.00 -7.72
N PHE A 91 14.84 6.81 -7.24
CA PHE A 91 14.49 5.54 -7.87
C PHE A 91 12.97 5.29 -7.89
N LEU A 92 12.26 5.65 -6.81
CA LEU A 92 10.80 5.61 -6.75
C LEU A 92 10.19 6.53 -7.81
N GLY A 93 10.65 7.79 -7.88
CA GLY A 93 10.17 8.76 -8.88
C GLY A 93 10.41 8.29 -10.31
N LEU A 94 11.61 7.80 -10.61
CA LEU A 94 11.94 7.25 -11.93
C LEU A 94 11.07 6.05 -12.28
N THR A 95 10.89 5.13 -11.34
CA THR A 95 10.04 3.94 -11.53
C THR A 95 8.61 4.36 -11.85
N LEU A 96 8.02 5.26 -11.06
CA LEU A 96 6.67 5.75 -11.30
C LEU A 96 6.54 6.44 -12.66
N ILE A 97 7.47 7.33 -13.02
CA ILE A 97 7.44 8.03 -14.32
C ILE A 97 7.54 7.04 -15.48
N LEU A 98 8.50 6.10 -15.44
CA LEU A 98 8.71 5.13 -16.50
C LEU A 98 7.51 4.17 -16.62
N SER A 99 7.02 3.64 -15.51
CA SER A 99 5.88 2.73 -15.48
C SER A 99 4.58 3.38 -15.94
N LEU A 100 4.31 4.62 -15.52
CA LEU A 100 3.12 5.35 -15.96
C LEU A 100 3.22 5.72 -17.44
N THR A 101 4.39 6.17 -17.91
CA THR A 101 4.62 6.45 -19.34
C THR A 101 4.41 5.19 -20.19
N ALA A 102 4.94 4.04 -19.74
CA ALA A 102 4.70 2.76 -20.38
C ALA A 102 3.21 2.38 -20.37
N LEU A 103 2.50 2.58 -19.26
CA LEU A 103 1.06 2.29 -19.16
C LEU A 103 0.24 3.16 -20.13
N PHE A 104 0.45 4.48 -20.11
CA PHE A 104 -0.32 5.42 -20.95
C PHE A 104 -0.03 5.22 -22.44
N SER A 105 1.21 4.97 -22.83
CA SER A 105 1.57 4.67 -24.23
C SER A 105 0.98 3.36 -24.75
N ARG A 106 0.72 2.41 -23.84
CA ARG A 106 0.14 1.08 -24.14
C ARG A 106 -1.37 1.02 -23.93
N LEU A 107 -1.99 2.10 -23.44
CA LEU A 107 -3.42 2.13 -23.10
C LEU A 107 -4.34 1.67 -24.25
N PRO A 108 -4.10 2.07 -25.53
CA PRO A 108 -4.92 1.60 -26.65
C PRO A 108 -4.88 0.07 -26.86
N GLN A 109 -3.81 -0.59 -26.42
CA GLN A 109 -3.62 -2.04 -26.54
C GLN A 109 -4.21 -2.80 -25.34
N LEU A 110 -4.56 -2.10 -24.25
CA LEU A 110 -5.10 -2.67 -23.01
C LEU A 110 -6.64 -2.69 -22.98
N GLY A 111 -7.28 -2.64 -24.16
CA GLY A 111 -8.73 -2.79 -24.31
C GLY A 111 -9.23 -4.09 -23.66
N SER A 112 -10.28 -3.97 -22.84
CA SER A 112 -10.97 -5.12 -22.25
C SER A 112 -11.91 -5.72 -23.30
N GLN A 113 -11.89 -7.04 -23.44
CA GLN A 113 -12.76 -7.76 -24.39
C GLN A 113 -14.20 -7.86 -23.87
N HIS A 114 -14.37 -7.81 -22.56
CA HIS A 114 -15.65 -7.87 -21.87
C HIS A 114 -15.75 -6.73 -20.86
N GLN A 115 -16.97 -6.26 -20.59
CA GLN A 115 -17.27 -5.26 -19.57
C GLN A 115 -17.97 -5.91 -18.38
N LEU A 116 -18.06 -5.20 -17.25
CA LEU A 116 -18.81 -5.70 -16.10
C LEU A 116 -20.30 -5.63 -16.43
N ASP A 117 -20.93 -6.78 -16.64
CA ASP A 117 -22.34 -6.87 -17.02
C ASP A 117 -23.32 -6.59 -15.87
N SER A 118 -22.86 -6.73 -14.61
CA SER A 118 -23.69 -6.51 -13.42
C SER A 118 -22.84 -6.11 -12.20
N MET A 119 -23.37 -5.20 -11.39
CA MET A 119 -22.79 -4.82 -10.09
C MET A 119 -22.80 -5.98 -9.09
N VAL A 120 -23.70 -6.96 -9.26
CA VAL A 120 -23.74 -8.20 -8.48
C VAL A 120 -23.30 -9.35 -9.38
N SER A 121 -21.99 -9.57 -9.44
CA SER A 121 -21.35 -10.66 -10.18
C SER A 121 -20.10 -11.15 -9.43
N ARG A 122 -19.55 -12.30 -9.82
CA ARG A 122 -18.30 -12.81 -9.21
C ARG A 122 -17.15 -11.83 -9.48
N GLU A 123 -17.10 -11.30 -10.69
CA GLU A 123 -16.12 -10.33 -11.16
C GLU A 123 -16.20 -9.01 -10.36
N SER A 124 -17.41 -8.53 -10.09
CA SER A 124 -17.63 -7.36 -9.21
C SER A 124 -17.20 -7.63 -7.77
N GLY A 125 -17.35 -8.86 -7.27
CA GLY A 125 -16.82 -9.28 -5.96
C GLY A 125 -15.29 -9.19 -5.89
N PHE A 126 -14.58 -9.62 -6.93
CA PHE A 126 -13.11 -9.47 -7.01
C PHE A 126 -12.69 -7.99 -7.05
N LEU A 127 -13.40 -7.17 -7.83
CA LEU A 127 -13.13 -5.74 -7.88
C LEU A 127 -13.38 -5.07 -6.52
N PHE A 128 -14.47 -5.43 -5.84
CA PHE A 128 -14.79 -4.94 -4.50
C PHE A 128 -13.70 -5.31 -3.49
N ASN A 129 -13.24 -6.56 -3.49
CA ASN A 129 -12.14 -7.01 -2.64
C ASN A 129 -10.85 -6.21 -2.92
N ASN A 130 -10.52 -5.96 -4.19
CA ASN A 130 -9.38 -5.11 -4.56
C ASN A 130 -9.51 -3.68 -4.00
N VAL A 131 -10.70 -3.08 -4.08
CA VAL A 131 -10.94 -1.72 -3.56
C VAL A 131 -10.77 -1.69 -2.04
N LEU A 132 -11.26 -2.70 -1.31
CA LEU A 132 -11.07 -2.79 0.15
C LEU A 132 -9.58 -2.96 0.51
N LEU A 133 -8.83 -3.79 -0.22
CA LEU A 133 -7.39 -3.94 -0.02
C LEU A 133 -6.64 -2.62 -0.29
N LEU A 134 -7.02 -1.88 -1.34
CA LEU A 134 -6.47 -0.56 -1.59
C LEU A 134 -6.88 0.49 -0.56
N ALA A 135 -8.08 0.37 0.02
CA ALA A 135 -8.50 1.22 1.12
C ALA A 135 -7.62 0.99 2.37
N LEU A 136 -7.27 -0.27 2.68
CA LEU A 136 -6.30 -0.58 3.74
C LEU A 136 -4.92 -0.01 3.45
N VAL A 137 -4.43 -0.13 2.20
CA VAL A 137 -3.16 0.48 1.77
C VAL A 137 -3.20 1.99 1.99
N PHE A 138 -4.24 2.66 1.50
CA PHE A 138 -4.39 4.11 1.59
C PHE A 138 -4.44 4.58 3.05
N ALA A 139 -5.31 3.99 3.87
CA ALA A 139 -5.43 4.33 5.28
C ALA A 139 -4.11 4.11 6.04
N THR A 140 -3.38 3.05 5.71
CA THR A 140 -2.09 2.74 6.33
C THR A 140 -1.01 3.76 5.93
N VAL A 141 -0.91 4.10 4.63
CA VAL A 141 -0.01 5.14 4.13
C VAL A 141 -0.30 6.49 4.79
N VAL A 142 -1.58 6.86 4.90
CA VAL A 142 -1.98 8.10 5.59
C VAL A 142 -1.51 8.06 7.05
N GLY A 143 -1.79 6.99 7.79
CA GLY A 143 -1.36 6.87 9.19
C GLY A 143 0.17 6.98 9.35
N VAL A 144 0.93 6.39 8.43
CA VAL A 144 2.40 6.45 8.42
C VAL A 144 2.91 7.85 8.13
N LEU A 145 2.35 8.54 7.13
CA LEU A 145 2.84 9.85 6.69
C LEU A 145 2.31 11.02 7.54
N PHE A 146 1.24 10.81 8.30
CA PHE A 146 0.58 11.88 9.05
C PHE A 146 1.48 12.58 10.09
N PRO A 147 2.32 11.88 10.88
CA PRO A 147 3.31 12.51 11.75
C PRO A 147 4.23 13.50 11.01
N MET A 148 4.77 13.08 9.87
CA MET A 148 5.65 13.89 9.02
C MET A 148 4.92 15.12 8.48
N ILE A 149 3.69 14.96 8.00
CA ILE A 149 2.88 16.08 7.49
C ILE A 149 2.55 17.06 8.61
N SER A 150 2.21 16.57 9.81
CA SER A 150 1.93 17.41 10.99
C SER A 150 3.14 18.23 11.41
N GLU A 151 4.33 17.62 11.41
CA GLU A 151 5.57 18.34 11.70
C GLU A 151 5.85 19.41 10.64
N LEU A 152 5.72 19.09 9.35
CA LEU A 152 5.98 20.04 8.26
C LEU A 152 5.01 21.23 8.25
N VAL A 153 3.72 21.00 8.55
CA VAL A 153 2.68 22.03 8.45
C VAL A 153 2.50 22.81 9.75
N LYS A 154 2.58 22.14 10.90
CA LYS A 154 2.26 22.71 12.22
C LYS A 154 3.47 22.81 13.15
N GLY A 155 4.60 22.21 12.81
CA GLY A 155 5.77 22.13 13.69
C GLY A 155 5.58 21.21 14.90
N VAL A 156 4.52 20.38 14.90
CA VAL A 156 4.19 19.49 16.02
C VAL A 156 4.33 18.03 15.60
N GLN A 157 5.19 17.32 16.31
CA GLN A 157 5.32 15.88 16.25
C GLN A 157 4.13 15.22 16.93
N ILE A 158 3.41 14.38 16.18
CA ILE A 158 2.29 13.58 16.67
C ILE A 158 2.55 12.12 16.35
N THR A 159 2.04 11.22 17.18
CA THR A 159 2.13 9.78 16.93
C THR A 159 0.76 9.24 16.54
N VAL A 160 0.71 8.49 15.44
CA VAL A 160 -0.48 7.73 15.05
C VAL A 160 -0.35 6.33 15.62
N GLY A 161 -1.19 6.02 16.62
CA GLY A 161 -1.18 4.74 17.32
C GLY A 161 -2.36 3.82 16.96
N PRO A 162 -2.49 2.69 17.67
CA PRO A 162 -3.54 1.69 17.46
C PRO A 162 -4.97 2.24 17.35
N PRO A 163 -5.41 3.27 18.12
CA PRO A 163 -6.79 3.75 18.04
C PRO A 163 -7.21 4.19 16.64
N PHE A 164 -6.33 4.88 15.89
CA PHE A 164 -6.62 5.31 14.52
C PHE A 164 -6.79 4.10 13.60
N TYR A 165 -5.80 3.21 13.59
CA TYR A 165 -5.82 2.06 12.69
C TYR A 165 -6.94 1.08 13.02
N ASN A 166 -7.26 0.84 14.29
CA ASN A 166 -8.39 -0.01 14.68
C ASN A 166 -9.73 0.59 14.22
N GLN A 167 -9.91 1.92 14.32
CA GLN A 167 -11.13 2.59 13.89
C GLN A 167 -11.29 2.59 12.36
N VAL A 168 -10.19 2.75 11.61
CA VAL A 168 -10.24 2.86 10.15
C VAL A 168 -10.08 1.49 9.47
N ASN A 169 -9.04 0.74 9.79
CA ASN A 169 -8.73 -0.54 9.14
C ASN A 169 -9.58 -1.69 9.70
N GLY A 170 -10.03 -1.62 10.96
CA GLY A 170 -10.86 -2.66 11.58
C GLY A 170 -12.15 -2.96 10.79
N PRO A 171 -12.99 -1.95 10.50
CA PRO A 171 -14.19 -2.16 9.68
C PRO A 171 -13.89 -2.65 8.25
N ILE A 172 -12.82 -2.18 7.63
CA ILE A 172 -12.42 -2.60 6.28
C ILE A 172 -12.01 -4.08 6.28
N LEU A 173 -11.26 -4.51 7.30
CA LEU A 173 -10.87 -5.92 7.48
C LEU A 173 -12.08 -6.84 7.72
N LEU A 174 -13.12 -6.35 8.41
CA LEU A 174 -14.36 -7.11 8.61
C LEU A 174 -15.21 -7.23 7.34
N ALA A 175 -15.01 -6.33 6.36
CA ALA A 175 -15.74 -6.31 5.10
C ALA A 175 -15.07 -7.12 3.97
N LEU A 176 -13.81 -7.52 4.15
CA LEU A 176 -13.05 -8.37 3.23
C LEU A 176 -13.51 -9.84 3.27
#